data_AF-A0A4S4D7C7-F1
#
_entry.id   AF-A0A4S4D7C7-F1
#
_cell.length_a   1.000
_cell.length_b   1.000
_cell.length_c   1.000
_cell.angle_alpha   90.00
_cell.angle_beta   90.00
_cell.angle_gamma   90.00
#
_symmetry.space_group_name_H-M   'P 1'
#
loop_
_entity.id
_entity.type
_entity.pdbx_description
1 polymer ?
#
loop_
_entity_poly.entity_id
_entity_poly.type
_entity_poly.pdbx_seq_one_letter_code
_entity_poly.pdbx_strand_id
1 'polypeptide(L)'
;MEQEQEDFNRQLFSQILEPLRAMVTRAPLEDARHLAQRYSRMRQEAETQAAEVSRRHARVREAPIPENVAKLHAAESKMHELKANMAVLGKEAATALASVESQQQRLTFQRLVSLVEGEKSYHERIATILGEVEAEMVSEKQRKESAPPVIPSTYSLEKTKYFLAENYWKVPFQELAYL
;
A
#
# COMPACT_ATOMS: atom_id res chain seq x y z
N MET A 1 9.00 -17.61 -12.13
CA MET A 1 8.93 -16.91 -10.83
C MET A 1 8.66 -15.42 -10.99
N GLU A 2 9.31 -14.72 -11.94
CA GLU A 2 9.03 -13.29 -12.22
C GLU A 2 7.54 -13.01 -12.50
N GLN A 3 6.89 -13.84 -13.32
CA GLN A 3 5.45 -13.72 -13.60
C GLN A 3 4.59 -13.77 -12.33
N GLU A 4 4.81 -14.74 -11.44
CA GLU A 4 4.08 -14.85 -10.17
C GLU A 4 4.30 -13.62 -9.27
N GLN A 5 5.51 -13.06 -9.30
CA GLN A 5 5.83 -11.85 -8.56
C GLN A 5 5.10 -10.63 -9.13
N GLU A 6 5.02 -10.50 -10.45
CA GLU A 6 4.24 -9.46 -11.09
C GLU A 6 2.74 -9.58 -10.79
N ASP A 7 2.19 -10.80 -10.83
CA ASP A 7 0.79 -11.06 -10.52
C ASP A 7 0.46 -10.72 -9.07
N PHE A 8 1.34 -11.11 -8.13
CA PHE A 8 1.22 -10.72 -6.74
C PHE A 8 1.28 -9.19 -6.58
N ASN A 9 2.23 -8.51 -7.22
CA ASN A 9 2.33 -7.05 -7.20
C ASN A 9 1.07 -6.36 -7.75
N ARG A 10 0.50 -6.87 -8.86
CA ARG A 10 -0.76 -6.37 -9.42
C ARG A 10 -1.92 -6.52 -8.42
N GLN A 11 -1.98 -7.65 -7.73
CA GLN A 11 -2.98 -7.91 -6.69
C GLN A 11 -2.81 -6.95 -5.50
N LEU A 12 -1.59 -6.78 -4.99
CA LEU A 12 -1.31 -5.86 -3.88
C LEU A 12 -1.70 -4.42 -4.23
N PHE A 13 -1.37 -3.98 -5.44
CA PHE A 13 -1.69 -2.64 -5.89
C PHE A 13 -3.21 -2.40 -5.93
N SER A 14 -3.94 -3.25 -6.64
CA SER A 14 -5.37 -3.09 -6.90
C SER A 14 -6.25 -3.39 -5.68
N GLN A 15 -5.92 -4.44 -4.92
CA GLN A 15 -6.78 -4.89 -3.81
C GLN A 15 -6.44 -4.22 -2.49
N ILE A 16 -5.22 -3.71 -2.31
CA ILE A 16 -4.75 -3.15 -1.03
C ILE A 16 -4.46 -1.65 -1.17
N LEU A 17 -3.48 -1.29 -2.01
CA LEU A 17 -2.94 0.07 -2.03
C LEU A 17 -3.96 1.11 -2.52
N GLU A 18 -4.61 0.86 -3.65
CA GLU A 18 -5.60 1.79 -4.21
C GLU A 18 -6.79 2.01 -3.26
N PRO A 19 -7.42 0.96 -2.69
CA PRO A 19 -8.49 1.15 -1.70
C PRO A 19 -8.06 1.93 -0.47
N LEU A 20 -6.85 1.69 0.06
CA LEU A 20 -6.33 2.43 1.21
C LEU A 20 -6.10 3.91 0.88
N ARG A 21 -5.56 4.22 -0.31
CA ARG A 21 -5.43 5.61 -0.80
C ARG A 21 -6.79 6.28 -0.93
N ALA A 22 -7.75 5.59 -1.55
CA ALA A 22 -9.10 6.11 -1.73
C ALA A 22 -9.78 6.42 -0.38
N MET A 23 -9.53 5.63 0.67
CA MET A 23 -10.08 5.89 2.01
C MET A 23 -9.62 7.21 2.63
N VAL A 24 -8.43 7.70 2.25
CA VAL A 24 -7.87 8.97 2.78
C VAL A 24 -8.44 10.19 2.04
N THR A 25 -8.82 10.03 0.77
CA THR A 25 -9.31 11.11 -0.11
C THR A 25 -10.82 11.05 -0.36
N ARG A 26 -11.55 10.23 0.40
CA ARG A 26 -12.98 9.98 0.16
C ARG A 26 -13.86 11.06 0.78
N ALA A 27 -14.90 11.44 0.04
CA ALA A 27 -15.85 12.50 0.42
C ALA A 27 -16.38 12.41 1.87
N PRO A 28 -16.76 11.23 2.43
CA PRO A 28 -17.25 11.17 3.81
C PRO A 28 -16.26 11.66 4.88
N LEU A 29 -14.96 11.44 4.67
CA LEU A 29 -13.91 11.93 5.58
C LEU A 29 -13.75 13.45 5.47
N GLU A 30 -13.85 13.98 4.26
CA GLU A 30 -13.81 15.43 4.01
C GLU A 30 -15.04 16.12 4.62
N ASP A 31 -16.23 15.57 4.42
CA ASP A 31 -17.48 16.08 5.01
C ASP A 31 -17.43 16.09 6.54
N ALA A 32 -16.95 15.00 7.16
CA ALA A 32 -16.77 14.94 8.61
C ALA A 32 -15.76 15.98 9.11
N ARG A 33 -14.67 16.22 8.38
CA ARG A 33 -13.71 17.29 8.68
C ARG A 33 -14.33 18.68 8.56
N HIS A 34 -15.15 18.92 7.53
CA HIS A 34 -15.86 20.19 7.36
C HIS A 34 -16.83 20.45 8.53
N LEU A 35 -17.58 19.44 8.98
CA LEU A 35 -18.44 19.55 10.16
C LEU A 35 -17.65 19.88 11.43
N ALA A 36 -16.53 19.18 11.67
CA ALA A 36 -15.66 19.44 12.81
C ALA A 36 -15.06 20.85 12.79
N GLN A 37 -14.65 21.34 11.62
CA GLN A 37 -14.16 22.72 11.45
C GLN A 37 -15.25 23.75 11.72
N ARG A 38 -16.48 23.55 11.21
CA ARG A 38 -17.61 24.42 11.48
C ARG A 38 -17.94 24.45 12.98
N TYR A 39 -17.93 23.29 13.64
CA TYR A 39 -18.11 23.20 15.09
C TYR A 39 -17.04 24.01 15.83
N SER A 40 -15.77 23.90 15.45
CA SER A 40 -14.70 24.65 16.09
C SER A 40 -14.86 26.17 15.93
N ARG A 41 -15.30 26.64 14.75
CA ARG A 41 -15.60 28.07 14.53
C ARG A 41 -16.76 28.54 15.42
N MET A 42 -17.84 27.77 15.45
CA MET A 42 -19.02 28.11 16.26
C MET A 42 -18.70 28.12 17.76
N ARG A 43 -17.83 27.21 18.21
CA ARG A 43 -17.33 27.23 19.60
C ARG A 43 -16.57 28.52 19.91
N GLN A 44 -15.70 28.97 19.01
CA GLN A 44 -14.96 30.23 19.20
C GLN A 44 -15.91 31.44 19.21
N GLU A 45 -16.95 31.44 18.38
CA GLU A 45 -18.01 32.46 18.41
C GLU A 45 -18.76 32.45 19.74
N ALA A 46 -19.09 31.27 20.28
CA ALA A 46 -19.72 31.13 21.59
C ALA A 46 -18.80 31.63 22.72
N GLU A 47 -17.50 31.35 22.67
CA GLU A 47 -16.51 31.86 23.65
C GLU A 47 -16.44 33.40 23.61
N THR A 48 -16.45 34.00 22.40
CA THR A 48 -16.49 35.47 22.23
C THR A 48 -17.79 36.06 22.78
N GLN A 49 -18.92 35.43 22.48
CA GLN A 49 -20.22 35.85 23.00
C GLN A 49 -20.31 35.70 24.53
N ALA A 50 -19.63 34.72 25.13
CA ALA A 50 -19.56 34.57 26.59
C ALA A 50 -18.89 35.78 27.24
N ALA A 51 -17.76 36.22 26.69
CA ALA A 51 -17.06 37.41 27.15
C ALA A 51 -17.94 38.66 27.00
N GLU A 52 -18.73 38.76 25.92
CA GLU A 52 -19.68 39.85 25.73
C GLU A 52 -20.76 39.89 26.82
N VAL A 53 -21.37 38.74 27.11
CA VAL A 53 -22.38 38.62 28.17
C VAL A 53 -21.79 39.06 29.52
N SER A 54 -20.60 38.57 29.88
CA SER A 54 -19.92 38.98 31.11
C SER A 54 -19.68 40.49 31.17
N ARG A 55 -19.24 41.11 30.07
CA ARG A 55 -19.02 42.56 29.98
C ARG A 55 -20.32 43.35 30.13
N ARG A 56 -21.42 42.89 29.51
CA ARG A 56 -22.74 43.54 29.64
C ARG A 56 -23.29 43.41 31.05
N HIS A 57 -23.09 42.25 31.67
CA HIS A 57 -23.50 42.00 33.03
C HIS A 57 -22.78 42.91 34.03
N ALA A 58 -21.48 43.16 33.84
CA ALA A 58 -20.74 44.15 34.63
C ALA A 58 -21.32 45.58 34.47
N ARG A 59 -21.62 46.00 33.23
CA ARG A 59 -22.23 47.32 32.97
C ARG A 59 -23.62 47.50 33.59
N VAL A 60 -24.43 46.44 33.62
CA VAL A 60 -25.73 46.46 34.32
C VAL A 60 -25.53 46.63 35.83
N ARG A 61 -24.52 45.97 36.42
CA ARG A 61 -24.18 46.14 37.84
C ARG A 61 -23.71 47.57 38.17
N GLU A 62 -22.96 48.20 37.26
CA GLU A 62 -22.51 49.58 37.41
C GLU A 62 -23.67 50.58 37.22
N ALA A 63 -24.50 50.38 36.20
CA ALA A 63 -25.61 51.26 35.86
C ALA A 63 -26.84 50.44 35.39
N PRO A 64 -27.81 50.17 36.29
CA PRO A 64 -29.02 49.39 36.00
C PRO A 64 -30.07 50.11 35.14
N ILE A 65 -29.66 50.83 34.11
CA ILE A 65 -30.57 51.55 33.20
C ILE A 65 -31.22 50.59 32.19
N PRO A 66 -32.45 50.88 31.71
CA PRO A 66 -33.17 50.02 30.77
C PRO A 66 -32.38 49.65 29.51
N GLU A 67 -31.56 50.56 28.99
CA GLU A 67 -30.71 50.31 27.82
C GLU A 67 -29.65 49.22 28.07
N ASN A 68 -28.98 49.23 29.22
CA ASN A 68 -27.96 48.24 29.57
C ASN A 68 -28.59 46.86 29.78
N VAL A 69 -29.76 46.82 30.43
CA VAL A 69 -30.53 45.59 30.64
C VAL A 69 -30.98 45.00 29.30
N ALA A 70 -31.50 45.82 28.39
CA ALA A 70 -31.90 45.37 27.06
C ALA A 70 -30.71 44.79 26.25
N LYS A 71 -29.53 45.42 26.31
CA LYS A 71 -28.33 44.92 25.63
C LYS A 71 -27.78 43.63 26.26
N LEU A 72 -27.91 43.46 27.59
CA LEU A 72 -27.57 42.21 28.26
C LEU A 72 -28.51 41.09 27.81
N HIS A 73 -29.82 41.31 27.85
CA HIS A 73 -30.80 40.31 27.42
C HIS A 73 -30.59 39.89 25.97
N ALA A 74 -30.34 40.84 25.06
CA ALA A 74 -30.02 40.53 23.67
C ALA A 74 -28.75 39.68 23.52
N ALA A 75 -27.71 39.97 24.31
CA ALA A 75 -26.48 39.18 24.31
C ALA A 75 -26.68 37.76 24.87
N GLU A 76 -27.55 37.61 25.87
CA GLU A 76 -27.92 36.32 26.46
C GLU A 76 -28.78 35.47 25.51
N SER A 77 -29.76 36.08 24.82
CA SER A 77 -30.54 35.39 23.79
C SER A 77 -29.65 34.86 22.67
N LYS A 78 -28.74 35.69 22.15
CA LYS A 78 -27.76 35.27 21.13
C LYS A 78 -26.85 34.14 21.62
N MET A 79 -26.42 34.19 22.90
CA MET A 79 -25.66 33.10 23.51
C MET A 79 -26.46 31.80 23.56
N HIS A 80 -27.75 31.87 23.91
CA HIS A 80 -28.62 30.71 23.96
C HIS A 80 -28.76 30.05 22.57
N GLU A 81 -28.99 30.85 21.54
CA GLU A 81 -29.04 30.39 20.14
C GLU A 81 -27.73 29.73 19.70
N LEU A 82 -26.59 30.37 19.98
CA LEU A 82 -25.26 29.80 19.65
C LEU A 82 -25.03 28.46 20.34
N LYS A 83 -25.42 28.32 21.62
CA LYS A 83 -25.31 27.03 22.34
C LYS A 83 -26.19 25.94 21.74
N ALA A 84 -27.42 26.27 21.35
CA ALA A 84 -28.33 25.32 20.71
C ALA A 84 -27.77 24.83 19.37
N ASN A 85 -27.32 25.76 18.52
CA ASN A 85 -26.71 25.43 17.23
C ASN A 85 -25.41 24.61 17.40
N MET A 86 -24.58 24.96 18.38
CA MET A 86 -23.34 24.26 18.67
C MET A 86 -23.60 22.82 19.15
N ALA A 87 -24.66 22.59 19.94
CA ALA A 87 -25.03 21.25 20.40
C ALA A 87 -25.43 20.34 19.22
N VAL A 88 -26.23 20.86 18.28
CA VAL A 88 -26.63 20.13 17.07
C VAL A 88 -25.42 19.82 16.20
N LEU A 89 -24.63 20.84 15.87
CA LEU A 89 -23.46 20.69 15.01
C LEU A 89 -22.39 19.79 15.64
N GLY A 90 -22.21 19.84 16.96
CA GLY A 90 -21.31 18.95 17.70
C GLY A 90 -21.75 17.49 17.62
N LYS A 91 -23.06 17.23 17.72
CA LYS A 91 -23.61 15.88 17.54
C LYS A 91 -23.38 15.38 16.11
N GLU A 92 -23.67 16.21 15.10
CA GLU A 92 -23.45 15.86 13.70
C GLU A 92 -21.99 15.54 13.41
N ALA A 93 -21.06 16.40 13.85
CA ALA A 93 -19.63 16.19 13.69
C ALA A 93 -19.15 14.90 14.37
N ALA A 94 -19.60 14.65 15.61
CA ALA A 94 -19.23 13.45 16.35
C ALA A 94 -19.76 12.16 15.68
N THR A 95 -21.03 12.15 15.25
CA THR A 95 -21.63 11.01 14.55
C THR A 95 -20.94 10.75 13.20
N ALA A 96 -20.67 11.80 12.42
CA ALA A 96 -19.98 11.67 11.14
C ALA A 96 -18.57 11.10 11.30
N LEU A 97 -17.78 11.63 12.24
CA LEU A 97 -16.42 11.15 12.52
C LEU A 97 -16.40 9.69 13.00
N ALA A 98 -17.30 9.32 13.93
CA ALA A 98 -17.39 7.95 14.43
C ALA A 98 -17.80 6.96 13.32
N SER A 99 -18.69 7.37 12.41
CA SER A 99 -19.08 6.55 11.26
C SER A 99 -17.90 6.34 10.30
N VAL A 100 -17.15 7.40 10.00
CA VAL A 100 -15.95 7.32 9.15
C VAL A 100 -14.89 6.42 9.79
N GLU A 101 -14.62 6.57 11.09
CA GLU A 101 -13.66 5.75 11.82
C GLU A 101 -14.03 4.26 11.76
N SER A 102 -15.29 3.92 12.08
CA SER A 102 -15.77 2.54 12.03
C SER A 102 -15.66 1.94 10.62
N GLN A 103 -15.99 2.73 9.58
CA GLN A 103 -15.86 2.30 8.20
C GLN A 103 -14.39 2.07 7.82
N GLN A 104 -13.49 2.99 8.18
CA GLN A 104 -12.08 2.87 7.89
C GLN A 104 -11.45 1.67 8.61
N GLN A 105 -11.74 1.46 9.89
CA GLN A 105 -11.27 0.30 10.64
C GLN A 105 -11.70 -1.01 9.99
N ARG A 106 -12.99 -1.13 9.64
CA ARG A 106 -13.53 -2.33 8.97
C ARG A 106 -12.86 -2.60 7.63
N LEU A 107 -12.71 -1.56 6.80
CA LEU A 107 -12.07 -1.71 5.49
C LEU A 107 -10.58 -2.01 5.63
N THR A 108 -9.84 -1.32 6.49
CA THR A 108 -8.42 -1.59 6.76
C THR A 108 -8.23 -3.05 7.18
N PHE A 109 -9.06 -3.56 8.08
CA PHE A 109 -9.00 -4.96 8.50
C PHE A 109 -9.19 -5.91 7.31
N GLN A 110 -10.22 -5.69 6.48
CA GLN A 110 -10.44 -6.50 5.27
C GLN A 110 -9.23 -6.48 4.32
N ARG A 111 -8.57 -5.32 4.18
CA ARG A 111 -7.37 -5.19 3.34
C ARG A 111 -6.17 -5.95 3.91
N LEU A 112 -5.96 -5.89 5.23
CA LEU A 112 -4.89 -6.66 5.89
C LEU A 112 -5.11 -8.17 5.74
N VAL A 113 -6.34 -8.65 5.84
CA VAL A 113 -6.67 -10.06 5.58
C VAL A 113 -6.32 -10.43 4.14
N SER A 114 -6.78 -9.66 3.14
CA SER A 114 -6.46 -9.94 1.73
C SER A 114 -4.96 -9.87 1.41
N LEU A 115 -4.21 -9.00 2.11
CA LEU A 115 -2.76 -8.89 1.97
C LEU A 115 -2.08 -10.20 2.41
N VAL A 116 -2.41 -10.67 3.62
CA VAL A 116 -1.84 -11.89 4.20
C VAL A 116 -2.23 -13.13 3.38
N GLU A 117 -3.49 -13.20 2.93
CA GLU A 117 -3.96 -14.29 2.06
C GLU A 117 -3.22 -14.29 0.71
N GLY A 118 -3.05 -13.12 0.09
CA GLY A 118 -2.29 -12.98 -1.15
C GLY A 118 -0.84 -13.39 -1.00
N GLU A 119 -0.17 -12.96 0.09
CA GLU A 119 1.22 -13.30 0.39
C GLU A 119 1.38 -14.81 0.59
N LYS A 120 0.48 -15.42 1.37
CA LYS A 120 0.45 -16.88 1.55
C LYS A 120 0.32 -17.60 0.22
N SER A 121 -0.68 -17.23 -0.60
CA SER A 121 -0.91 -17.87 -1.89
C SER A 121 0.27 -17.69 -2.86
N TYR A 122 0.92 -16.54 -2.87
CA TYR A 122 2.14 -16.31 -3.66
C TYR A 122 3.25 -17.27 -3.24
N HIS A 123 3.55 -17.36 -1.94
CA HIS A 123 4.61 -18.24 -1.45
C HIS A 123 4.31 -19.73 -1.66
N GLU A 124 3.05 -20.15 -1.53
CA GLU A 124 2.62 -21.51 -1.86
C GLU A 124 2.90 -21.83 -3.35
N ARG A 125 2.57 -20.92 -4.27
CA ARG A 125 2.85 -21.10 -5.71
C ARG A 125 4.34 -21.17 -6.00
N ILE A 126 5.14 -20.30 -5.40
CA ILE A 126 6.60 -20.33 -5.55
C ILE A 126 7.18 -21.65 -5.06
N ALA A 127 6.72 -22.16 -3.91
CA ALA A 127 7.16 -23.44 -3.38
C ALA A 127 6.80 -24.60 -4.33
N THR A 128 5.59 -24.60 -4.92
CA THR A 128 5.20 -25.59 -5.93
C THR A 128 6.12 -25.56 -7.15
N ILE A 129 6.38 -24.38 -7.72
CA ILE A 129 7.27 -24.22 -8.89
C ILE A 129 8.67 -24.74 -8.58
N LEU A 130 9.22 -24.40 -7.40
CA LEU A 130 10.55 -24.86 -7.01
C LEU A 130 10.60 -26.38 -6.82
N GLY A 131 9.55 -26.99 -6.27
CA GLY A 131 9.46 -28.45 -6.15
C GLY A 131 9.41 -29.16 -7.50
N GLU A 132 8.72 -28.60 -8.49
CA GLU A 132 8.69 -29.12 -9.86
C GLU A 132 10.08 -29.04 -10.53
N VAL A 133 10.76 -27.90 -10.39
CA VAL A 133 12.12 -27.69 -10.90
C VAL A 133 13.11 -28.66 -10.25
N GLU A 134 13.02 -28.87 -8.93
CA GLU A 134 13.85 -29.83 -8.22
C GLU A 134 13.65 -31.25 -8.77
N ALA A 135 12.39 -31.68 -8.95
CA ALA A 135 12.07 -32.99 -9.50
C ALA A 135 12.62 -33.19 -10.92
N GLU A 136 12.52 -32.16 -11.77
CA GLU A 136 13.11 -32.17 -13.12
C GLU A 136 14.64 -32.28 -13.08
N MET A 137 15.31 -31.50 -12.22
CA MET A 137 16.75 -31.55 -12.05
C MET A 137 17.24 -32.92 -11.57
N VAL A 138 16.52 -33.56 -10.65
CA VAL A 138 16.83 -34.92 -10.17
C VAL A 138 16.66 -35.94 -11.31
N SER A 139 15.57 -35.85 -12.08
CA SER A 139 15.34 -36.74 -13.23
C SER A 139 16.43 -36.59 -14.30
N GLU A 140 16.83 -35.36 -14.61
CA GLU A 140 17.91 -35.08 -15.56
C GLU A 140 19.28 -35.59 -15.08
N LYS A 141 19.58 -35.49 -13.78
CA LYS A 141 20.79 -36.11 -13.21
C LYS A 141 20.78 -37.62 -13.38
N GLN A 142 19.68 -38.27 -13.02
CA GLN A 142 19.52 -39.72 -13.15
C GLN A 142 19.64 -40.20 -14.60
N ARG A 143 19.07 -39.45 -15.56
CA ARG A 143 19.21 -39.74 -17.00
C ARG A 143 20.66 -39.65 -17.46
N LYS A 144 21.40 -38.63 -17.02
CA LYS A 144 22.83 -38.45 -17.35
C LYS A 144 23.70 -39.53 -16.72
N GLU A 145 23.42 -39.94 -15.49
CA GLU A 145 24.14 -41.00 -14.78
C GLU A 145 23.82 -42.41 -15.34
N SER A 146 22.61 -42.62 -15.84
CA SER A 146 22.19 -43.89 -16.45
C SER A 146 22.57 -44.01 -17.92
N ALA A 147 23.08 -42.95 -18.54
CA ALA A 147 23.56 -43.00 -19.92
C ALA A 147 24.74 -44.00 -20.01
N PRO A 148 24.74 -44.92 -21.00
CA PRO A 148 25.86 -45.84 -21.18
C PRO A 148 27.16 -45.05 -21.27
N PRO A 149 28.29 -45.53 -20.72
CA PRO A 149 29.57 -44.88 -20.93
C PRO A 149 29.73 -44.70 -22.44
N VAL A 150 29.94 -43.46 -22.89
CA VAL A 150 30.33 -43.20 -24.27
C VAL A 150 31.69 -43.87 -24.42
N ILE A 151 31.69 -45.12 -24.87
CA ILE A 151 32.89 -45.79 -25.33
C ILE A 151 33.37 -44.89 -26.46
N PRO A 152 34.54 -44.24 -26.36
CA PRO A 152 35.12 -43.57 -27.52
C PRO A 152 35.23 -44.68 -28.55
N SER A 153 34.43 -44.60 -29.61
CA SER A 153 34.47 -45.57 -30.67
C SER A 153 35.93 -45.67 -31.11
N THR A 154 36.54 -46.85 -30.94
CA THR A 154 37.89 -47.14 -31.41
C THR A 154 38.02 -46.82 -32.90
N TYR A 155 36.92 -46.87 -33.65
CA TYR A 155 36.83 -46.43 -35.04
C TYR A 155 37.07 -44.93 -35.25
N SER A 156 36.66 -44.08 -34.29
CA SER A 156 36.93 -42.63 -34.29
C SER A 156 38.38 -42.33 -33.89
N LEU A 157 38.90 -43.07 -32.90
CA LEU A 157 40.29 -42.92 -32.44
C LEU A 157 41.28 -43.40 -33.52
N GLU A 158 41.00 -44.53 -34.18
CA GLU A 158 41.76 -45.01 -35.33
C GLU A 158 41.67 -44.05 -36.50
N LYS A 159 40.48 -43.56 -36.88
CA LYS A 159 40.35 -42.52 -37.91
C LYS A 159 41.16 -41.27 -37.59
N THR A 160 41.16 -40.82 -36.33
CA THR A 160 41.95 -39.66 -35.89
C THR A 160 43.45 -39.96 -35.94
N LYS A 161 43.87 -41.19 -35.59
CA LYS A 161 45.26 -41.66 -35.73
C LYS A 161 45.72 -41.71 -37.19
N TYR A 162 44.87 -42.23 -38.08
CA TYR A 162 45.12 -42.25 -39.53
C TYR A 162 45.16 -40.84 -40.10
N PHE A 163 44.25 -39.94 -39.70
CA PHE A 163 44.25 -38.53 -40.13
C PHE A 163 45.53 -37.79 -39.71
N LEU A 164 46.01 -38.03 -38.49
CA LEU A 164 47.26 -37.44 -38.02
C LEU A 164 48.47 -38.01 -38.79
N ALA A 165 48.53 -39.33 -38.99
CA ALA A 165 49.59 -39.98 -39.79
C ALA A 165 49.58 -39.55 -41.27
N GLU A 166 48.40 -39.28 -41.84
CA GLU A 166 48.26 -38.77 -43.21
C GLU A 166 48.83 -37.36 -43.39
N ASN A 167 48.76 -36.54 -42.34
CA ASN A 167 49.33 -35.19 -42.33
C ASN A 167 50.84 -35.17 -42.10
N TYR A 168 51.43 -36.22 -41.52
CA TYR A 168 52.89 -36.33 -41.34
C TYR A 168 53.62 -36.81 -42.60
N TRP A 169 52.97 -37.47 -43.56
CA TRP A 169 53.61 -37.86 -44.83
C TRP A 169 53.40 -36.83 -45.96
N LYS A 170 52.46 -35.90 -45.79
CA LYS A 170 52.28 -34.74 -46.69
C LYS A 170 53.06 -33.51 -46.22
N VAL A 171 54.29 -33.70 -45.75
CA VAL A 171 55.26 -32.59 -45.74
C VAL A 171 55.84 -32.52 -47.15
N PRO A 172 55.58 -31.46 -47.94
CA PRO A 172 56.14 -31.34 -49.26
C PRO A 172 57.66 -31.21 -49.16
N PHE A 173 58.37 -31.99 -49.97
CA PHE A 173 59.80 -31.93 -50.20
C PHE A 173 60.14 -30.63 -50.95
N GLN A 174 59.97 -29.46 -50.31
CA GLN A 174 60.30 -28.18 -50.90
C GLN A 174 60.55 -27.10 -49.84
N GLU A 175 61.55 -27.33 -48.98
CA GLU A 175 62.25 -26.24 -48.30
C GLU A 175 63.71 -26.64 -48.05
N LEU A 176 64.46 -26.76 -49.16
CA LEU A 176 65.92 -26.64 -49.21
C LEU A 176 66.32 -25.59 -50.24
N ALA A 177 65.85 -24.36 -50.04
CA ALA A 177 66.47 -23.18 -50.62
C ALA A 177 66.13 -21.96 -49.77
N TYR A 178 67.17 -21.32 -49.23
CA TYR A 178 67.22 -20.02 -48.52
C TYR A 178 67.00 -20.00 -47.00
N LEU A 179 67.92 -20.60 -46.24
CA LEU A 179 69.03 -19.94 -45.52
C LEU A 179 69.77 -20.96 -44.65
#